data_AF-A0A1X7T7F9-F1
#
_entry.id   AF-A0A1X7T7F9-F1
#
_cell.length_a   1.000
_cell.length_b   1.000
_cell.length_c   1.000
_cell.angle_alpha   90.00
_cell.angle_beta   90.00
_cell.angle_gamma   90.00
#
_symmetry.space_group_name_H-M   'P 1'
#
loop_
_entity.id
_entity.type
_entity.pdbx_description
1 polymer ?
#
loop_
_entity_poly.entity_id
_entity_poly.type
_entity_poly.pdbx_seq_one_letter_code
_entity_poly.pdbx_strand_id
1 'polypeptide(L)'
;MELCLFLQWLFLSSIALSLGNGKVFYVHPNDDPSQCPNDTTCYDGIPYDFMNDSIYYFLPGIHNLNRSINIKWGSNLTFQGEVMIIEGPNTTVMESPVVIKCVSNAAAIFRNCNNLLLSNLTIKNCVYGLIIIASS
;
A
#
# COMPACT_ATOMS: atom_id res chain seq x y z
N MET A 1 33.59 -31.43 7.19
CA MET A 1 33.66 -29.94 7.12
C MET A 1 32.81 -29.38 5.98
N GLU A 2 32.65 -30.10 4.87
CA GLU A 2 31.87 -29.63 3.71
C GLU A 2 30.34 -29.69 3.90
N LEU A 3 29.81 -30.67 4.65
CA LEU A 3 28.37 -30.83 4.84
C LEU A 3 27.72 -29.65 5.61
N CYS A 4 28.41 -29.09 6.61
CA CYS A 4 27.92 -27.94 7.38
C CYS A 4 27.88 -26.66 6.54
N LEU A 5 28.87 -26.46 5.66
CA LEU A 5 28.90 -25.30 4.75
C LEU A 5 27.77 -25.40 3.72
N PHE A 6 27.48 -26.60 3.22
CA PHE A 6 26.38 -26.83 2.28
C PHE A 6 25.00 -26.59 2.93
N LEU A 7 24.82 -27.03 4.17
CA LEU A 7 23.61 -26.77 4.96
C LEU A 7 23.45 -25.29 5.31
N GLN A 8 24.52 -24.59 5.71
CA GLN A 8 24.48 -23.15 5.92
C GLN A 8 24.13 -22.38 4.64
N TRP A 9 24.58 -22.84 3.47
CA TRP A 9 24.26 -22.20 2.20
C TRP A 9 22.81 -22.44 1.76
N LEU A 10 22.24 -23.62 2.05
CA LEU A 10 20.80 -23.90 1.87
C LEU A 10 19.93 -23.07 2.83
N PHE A 11 20.39 -22.86 4.07
CA PHE A 11 19.71 -21.97 5.03
C PHE A 11 19.81 -20.49 4.62
N LEU A 12 20.95 -20.02 4.13
CA LEU A 12 21.11 -18.62 3.69
C LEU A 12 20.34 -18.32 2.39
N SER A 13 20.26 -19.28 1.46
CA SER A 13 19.46 -19.13 0.23
C SER A 13 17.96 -19.15 0.50
N SER A 14 17.49 -19.92 1.48
CA SER A 14 16.06 -19.92 1.88
C SER A 14 15.64 -18.64 2.62
N ILE A 15 16.55 -17.96 3.33
CA ILE A 15 16.26 -16.65 3.94
C ILE A 15 16.21 -15.54 2.87
N ALA A 16 17.05 -15.62 1.82
CA ALA A 16 17.05 -14.67 0.71
C ALA A 16 15.80 -14.79 -0.19
N LEU A 17 15.20 -15.98 -0.30
CA LEU A 17 13.94 -16.21 -1.03
C LEU A 17 12.67 -15.89 -0.22
N SER A 18 12.79 -15.62 1.08
CA SER A 18 11.67 -15.29 1.97
C SER A 18 11.38 -13.78 2.07
N LEU A 19 12.21 -12.90 1.50
CA LEU A 19 11.77 -11.55 1.14
C LEU A 19 10.89 -11.71 -0.10
N GLY A 20 9.60 -11.99 0.16
CA GLY A 20 8.66 -12.49 -0.83
C GLY A 20 8.68 -11.72 -2.14
N ASN A 21 8.49 -12.46 -3.23
CA ASN A 21 8.11 -11.93 -4.54
C ASN A 21 6.74 -11.23 -4.43
N GLY A 22 6.69 -10.12 -3.70
CA GLY A 22 5.47 -9.40 -3.46
C GLY A 22 4.99 -8.79 -4.78
N LYS A 23 3.70 -8.93 -5.07
CA LYS A 23 3.16 -8.30 -6.28
C LYS A 23 3.12 -6.79 -6.08
N VAL A 24 3.62 -6.06 -7.07
CA VAL A 24 3.59 -4.61 -7.09
C VAL A 24 2.44 -4.15 -7.97
N PHE A 25 1.61 -3.28 -7.42
CA PHE A 25 0.48 -2.67 -8.10
C PHE A 25 0.60 -1.16 -8.05
N TYR A 26 0.23 -0.49 -9.13
CA TYR A 26 0.06 0.95 -9.16
C TYR A 26 -1.43 1.30 -9.06
N VAL A 27 -1.75 2.40 -8.39
CA VAL A 27 -3.11 2.89 -8.21
C VAL A 27 -3.15 4.33 -8.69
N HIS A 28 -4.02 4.62 -9.66
CA HIS A 28 -4.15 5.94 -10.27
C HIS A 28 -5.46 6.65 -9.82
N PRO A 29 -5.44 7.96 -9.52
CA PRO A 29 -6.59 8.66 -8.91
C PRO A 29 -7.80 8.94 -9.83
N ASN A 30 -7.63 9.01 -11.16
CA ASN A 30 -8.65 9.54 -12.09
C ASN A 30 -8.92 8.66 -13.33
N ASP A 31 -8.79 7.33 -13.25
CA ASP A 31 -9.04 6.44 -14.40
C ASP A 31 -8.26 6.83 -15.69
N ASP A 32 -7.11 7.48 -15.53
CA ASP A 32 -6.19 7.83 -16.62
C ASP A 32 -5.00 6.85 -16.60
N PRO A 33 -5.11 5.73 -17.32
CA PRO A 33 -4.08 4.69 -17.32
C PRO A 33 -2.76 5.14 -17.96
N SER A 34 -2.71 6.31 -18.60
CA SER A 34 -1.49 6.82 -19.27
C SER A 34 -0.38 7.22 -18.30
N GLN A 35 -0.72 7.46 -17.02
CA GLN A 35 0.24 7.83 -15.98
C GLN A 35 0.85 6.62 -15.27
N CYS A 36 0.39 5.41 -15.61
CA CYS A 36 0.90 4.18 -15.02
C CYS A 36 2.20 3.74 -15.71
N PRO A 37 3.16 3.14 -14.97
CA PRO A 37 4.35 2.58 -15.57
C PRO A 37 4.02 1.45 -16.56
N ASN A 38 4.72 1.44 -17.70
CA ASN A 38 4.60 0.40 -18.70
C ASN A 38 4.88 -0.99 -18.10
N ASP A 39 4.17 -2.01 -18.58
CA ASP A 39 4.32 -3.42 -18.18
C ASP A 39 4.02 -3.75 -16.70
N THR A 40 3.28 -2.88 -16.00
CA THR A 40 2.83 -3.12 -14.61
C THR A 40 1.31 -3.14 -14.48
N THR A 41 0.79 -3.87 -13.48
CA THR A 41 -0.66 -3.85 -13.21
C THR A 41 -1.00 -2.51 -12.55
N CYS A 42 -1.83 -1.72 -13.22
CA CYS A 42 -2.32 -0.46 -12.72
C CYS A 42 -3.84 -0.51 -12.53
N TYR A 43 -4.31 -0.04 -11.39
CA TYR A 43 -5.72 0.08 -11.09
C TYR A 43 -6.21 1.50 -11.40
N ASP A 44 -7.32 1.55 -12.13
CA ASP A 44 -8.17 2.73 -12.26
C ASP A 44 -8.95 2.90 -10.96
N GLY A 45 -8.45 3.75 -10.07
CA GLY A 45 -8.99 3.97 -8.74
C GLY A 45 -8.62 2.89 -7.71
N ILE A 46 -9.13 3.06 -6.49
CA ILE A 46 -8.78 2.21 -5.35
C ILE A 46 -9.42 0.82 -5.52
N PRO A 47 -8.62 -0.28 -5.55
CA PRO A 47 -9.17 -1.63 -5.66
C PRO A 47 -9.98 -2.01 -4.41
N TYR A 48 -10.97 -2.88 -4.58
CA TYR A 48 -11.79 -3.39 -3.48
C TYR A 48 -11.23 -4.65 -2.83
N ASP A 49 -10.41 -5.39 -3.59
CA ASP A 49 -9.79 -6.64 -3.16
C ASP A 49 -8.26 -6.47 -3.17
N PHE A 50 -7.66 -6.66 -1.99
CA PHE A 50 -6.22 -6.54 -1.80
C PHE A 50 -5.59 -7.93 -1.67
N MET A 51 -4.48 -8.16 -2.38
CA MET A 51 -3.74 -9.43 -2.33
C MET A 51 -2.72 -9.40 -1.20
N ASN A 52 -2.57 -10.48 -0.45
CA ASN A 52 -1.47 -10.60 0.51
C ASN A 52 -0.11 -10.56 -0.19
N ASP A 53 0.93 -10.24 0.58
CA ASP A 53 2.31 -10.14 0.11
C ASP A 53 2.39 -9.21 -1.11
N SER A 54 1.95 -7.96 -0.92
CA SER A 54 1.87 -7.00 -2.02
C SER A 54 2.12 -5.57 -1.60
N ILE A 55 2.49 -4.77 -2.59
CA ILE A 55 2.76 -3.34 -2.47
C ILE A 55 1.84 -2.61 -3.44
N TYR A 56 1.06 -1.68 -2.90
CA TYR A 56 0.22 -0.76 -3.64
C TYR A 56 0.88 0.63 -3.63
N TYR A 57 1.43 1.03 -4.78
CA TYR A 57 1.95 2.38 -5.01
C TYR A 57 0.83 3.28 -5.52
N PHE A 58 0.43 4.25 -4.71
CA PHE A 58 -0.56 5.24 -5.11
C PHE A 58 0.15 6.42 -5.77
N LEU A 59 -0.25 6.71 -7.00
CA LEU A 59 0.25 7.85 -7.75
C LEU A 59 -0.31 9.16 -7.17
N PRO A 60 0.40 10.29 -7.30
CA PRO A 60 -0.03 11.58 -6.77
C PRO A 60 -1.38 12.04 -7.31
N GLY A 61 -2.20 12.61 -6.42
CA GLY A 61 -3.54 13.10 -6.73
C GLY A 61 -4.59 12.65 -5.71
N ILE A 62 -5.86 12.88 -6.05
CA ILE A 62 -7.01 12.60 -5.18
C ILE A 62 -7.69 11.31 -5.61
N HIS A 63 -7.53 10.26 -4.82
CA HIS A 63 -8.18 8.96 -4.97
C HIS A 63 -9.54 8.97 -4.27
N ASN A 64 -10.63 8.92 -5.04
CA ASN A 64 -11.97 8.94 -4.48
C ASN A 64 -12.39 7.56 -3.96
N LEU A 65 -12.55 7.44 -2.65
CA LEU A 65 -13.03 6.22 -2.01
C LEU A 65 -14.56 6.22 -1.96
N ASN A 66 -15.16 5.52 -2.93
CA ASN A 66 -16.61 5.35 -3.07
C ASN A 66 -17.18 4.24 -2.15
N ARG A 67 -16.33 3.31 -1.69
CA ARG A 67 -16.72 2.17 -0.85
C ARG A 67 -15.62 1.91 0.17
N SER A 68 -15.98 1.46 1.37
CA SER A 68 -14.99 1.19 2.41
C SER A 68 -13.94 0.15 2.00
N ILE A 69 -12.68 0.42 2.33
CA ILE A 69 -11.63 -0.59 2.40
C ILE A 69 -11.88 -1.40 3.67
N ASN A 70 -12.01 -2.71 3.55
CA ASN A 70 -12.29 -3.58 4.70
C ASN A 70 -11.49 -4.88 4.62
N ILE A 71 -10.24 -4.83 5.07
CA ILE A 71 -9.35 -5.99 5.13
C ILE A 71 -9.54 -6.66 6.49
N LYS A 72 -10.06 -7.89 6.50
CA LYS A 72 -10.31 -8.65 7.73
C LYS A 72 -9.11 -9.47 8.21
N TRP A 73 -8.28 -9.91 7.27
CA TRP A 73 -7.10 -10.74 7.46
C TRP A 73 -6.10 -10.40 6.36
N GLY A 74 -4.98 -9.80 6.72
CA GLY A 74 -3.95 -9.34 5.77
C GLY A 74 -2.56 -9.82 6.19
N SER A 75 -1.66 -10.04 5.23
CA SER A 75 -0.27 -10.37 5.50
C SER A 75 0.63 -9.62 4.54
N ASN A 76 1.67 -8.96 5.08
CA ASN A 76 2.67 -8.20 4.32
C ASN A 76 2.06 -7.25 3.27
N LEU A 77 1.18 -6.36 3.74
CA LEU A 77 0.52 -5.37 2.90
C LEU A 77 1.22 -4.02 3.05
N THR A 78 1.63 -3.43 1.93
CA THR A 78 2.17 -2.07 1.90
C THR A 78 1.29 -1.16 1.05
N PHE A 79 0.90 -0.03 1.61
CA PHE A 79 0.25 1.07 0.91
C PHE A 79 1.19 2.26 0.97
N GLN A 80 1.76 2.60 -0.19
CA GLN A 80 2.80 3.62 -0.30
C GLN A 80 2.33 4.72 -1.26
N GLY A 81 2.22 5.94 -0.77
CA GLY A 81 2.06 7.09 -1.65
C GLY A 81 3.39 7.45 -2.32
N GLU A 82 3.36 7.65 -3.62
CA GLU A 82 4.51 8.18 -4.35
C GLU A 82 4.73 9.65 -3.98
N VAL A 83 5.98 10.00 -3.68
CA VAL A 83 6.35 11.35 -3.29
C VAL A 83 6.84 12.09 -4.53
N MET A 84 6.06 13.06 -5.01
CA MET A 84 6.64 14.17 -5.76
C MET A 84 7.18 15.18 -4.75
N ILE A 85 8.50 15.40 -4.75
CA ILE A 85 9.10 16.49 -3.97
C ILE A 85 8.63 17.79 -4.61
N ILE A 86 7.63 18.45 -4.02
CA ILE A 86 7.24 19.79 -4.43
C ILE A 86 8.16 20.75 -3.68
N GLU A 87 9.11 21.38 -4.37
CA GLU A 87 9.94 22.43 -3.78
C GLU A 87 9.07 23.64 -3.43
N GLY A 88 8.98 23.97 -2.13
CA GLY A 88 8.24 25.12 -1.61
C GLY A 88 8.50 25.30 -0.11
N PRO A 89 8.32 26.52 0.46
CA PRO A 89 8.61 26.75 1.87
C PRO A 89 7.61 25.96 2.72
N ASN A 90 8.12 24.96 3.43
CA ASN A 90 7.40 24.10 4.37
C ASN A 90 6.68 24.89 5.48
N THR A 91 5.48 25.41 5.24
CA THR A 91 4.72 26.17 6.25
C THR A 91 3.51 25.45 6.84
N THR A 92 3.19 24.23 6.41
CA THR A 92 2.18 23.41 7.11
C THR A 92 2.64 21.96 7.16
N VAL A 93 2.17 21.23 8.17
CA VAL A 93 2.21 19.76 8.23
C VAL A 93 1.37 19.28 7.04
N MET A 94 1.98 19.26 5.85
CA MET A 94 1.27 19.29 4.58
C MET A 94 0.72 17.90 4.27
N GLU A 95 -0.55 17.90 3.88
CA GLU A 95 -1.22 16.79 3.22
C GLU A 95 -0.30 16.15 2.17
N SER A 96 -0.23 14.81 2.20
CA SER A 96 0.55 14.05 1.23
C SER A 96 0.13 14.42 -0.20
N PRO A 97 1.05 14.45 -1.19
CA PRO A 97 0.68 14.56 -2.60
C PRO A 97 -0.30 13.45 -3.04
N VAL A 98 -0.41 12.37 -2.26
CA VAL A 98 -1.40 11.31 -2.43
C VAL A 98 -2.48 11.42 -1.36
N VAL A 99 -3.71 11.69 -1.81
CA VAL A 99 -4.87 11.89 -0.96
C VAL A 99 -5.93 10.85 -1.26
N ILE A 100 -6.30 10.04 -0.26
CA ILE A 100 -7.48 9.18 -0.31
C ILE A 100 -8.65 9.96 0.32
N LYS A 101 -9.61 10.35 -0.50
CA LYS A 101 -10.78 11.12 -0.08
C LYS A 101 -12.02 10.24 -0.07
N CYS A 102 -12.65 10.06 1.08
CA CYS A 102 -13.98 9.44 1.13
C CYS A 102 -15.03 10.41 0.55
N VAL A 103 -15.75 9.94 -0.48
CA VAL A 103 -16.82 10.68 -1.15
C VAL A 103 -18.21 10.10 -0.85
N SER A 104 -18.27 8.95 -0.18
CA SER A 104 -19.49 8.32 0.34
C SER A 104 -19.34 8.03 1.84
N ASN A 105 -20.30 7.31 2.43
CA ASN A 105 -20.17 6.74 3.78
C ASN A 105 -19.17 5.57 3.79
N ALA A 106 -17.92 5.89 3.50
CA ALA A 106 -16.80 4.96 3.40
C ALA A 106 -15.82 5.13 4.58
N ALA A 107 -15.08 4.06 4.87
CA ALA A 107 -14.04 4.00 5.87
C ALA A 107 -12.86 3.14 5.38
N ALA A 108 -11.67 3.37 5.92
CA ALA A 108 -10.51 2.49 5.71
C ALA A 108 -10.29 1.64 6.97
N ILE A 109 -10.61 0.35 6.88
CA ILE A 109 -10.61 -0.56 8.03
C ILE A 109 -9.69 -1.75 7.76
N PHE A 110 -8.69 -1.92 8.63
CA PHE A 110 -7.73 -3.02 8.60
C PHE A 110 -7.83 -3.79 9.91
N ARG A 111 -8.11 -5.09 9.85
CA ARG A 111 -8.19 -5.99 11.00
C ARG A 111 -7.22 -7.15 10.80
N ASN A 112 -6.62 -7.61 11.89
CA ASN A 112 -5.81 -8.83 11.95
C ASN A 112 -4.75 -8.89 10.82
N CYS A 113 -4.04 -7.78 10.62
CA CYS A 113 -2.99 -7.70 9.60
C CYS A 113 -1.62 -8.00 10.22
N ASN A 114 -0.97 -9.09 9.79
CA ASN A 114 0.29 -9.57 10.38
C ASN A 114 1.55 -8.80 9.96
N ASN A 115 1.39 -7.78 9.11
CA ASN A 115 2.39 -6.75 8.77
C ASN A 115 1.70 -5.76 7.81
N LEU A 116 1.34 -4.57 8.30
CA LEU A 116 0.69 -3.51 7.51
C LEU A 116 1.56 -2.25 7.56
N LEU A 117 2.01 -1.78 6.40
CA LEU A 117 2.73 -0.53 6.24
C LEU A 117 1.85 0.48 5.49
N LEU A 118 1.63 1.64 6.11
CA LEU A 118 0.97 2.80 5.50
C LEU A 118 1.96 3.96 5.50
N SER A 119 2.31 4.50 4.34
CA SER A 119 3.37 5.49 4.22
C SER A 119 3.05 6.53 3.14
N ASN A 120 3.28 7.81 3.44
CA ASN A 120 3.06 8.94 2.53
C ASN A 120 1.64 9.00 1.94
N LEU A 121 0.61 8.72 2.74
CA LEU A 121 -0.79 8.82 2.34
C LEU A 121 -1.54 9.76 3.29
N THR A 122 -2.45 10.56 2.76
CA THR A 122 -3.44 11.29 3.58
C THR A 122 -4.82 10.71 3.34
N ILE A 123 -5.50 10.25 4.40
CA ILE A 123 -6.89 9.79 4.33
C ILE A 123 -7.76 10.88 4.95
N LYS A 124 -8.74 11.42 4.20
CA LYS A 124 -9.62 12.49 4.71
C LYS A 124 -11.08 12.32 4.33
N ASN A 125 -11.92 13.04 5.06
CA ASN A 125 -13.37 13.15 4.83
C ASN A 125 -14.13 11.81 4.95
N CYS A 126 -13.60 10.85 5.70
CA CYS A 126 -14.22 9.56 5.95
C CYS A 126 -15.07 9.60 7.23
N VAL A 127 -16.24 8.96 7.23
CA VAL A 127 -17.18 8.97 8.37
C VAL A 127 -16.54 8.38 9.63
N TYR A 128 -15.76 7.30 9.46
CA TYR A 128 -15.08 6.62 10.56
C TYR A 128 -13.55 6.74 10.50
N GLY A 129 -13.01 7.57 9.60
CA GLY A 129 -11.56 7.75 9.44
C GLY A 129 -10.82 6.46 9.03
N LEU A 130 -9.61 6.30 9.59
CA LEU A 130 -8.75 5.12 9.50
C LEU A 130 -8.89 4.29 10.79
N ILE A 131 -9.27 3.02 10.67
CA ILE A 131 -9.39 2.08 11.78
C ILE A 131 -8.40 0.93 11.57
N ILE A 132 -7.50 0.73 12.54
CA ILE A 132 -6.56 -0.40 12.57
C ILE A 132 -6.83 -1.20 13.84
N ILE A 133 -7.16 -2.48 13.68
CA ILE A 133 -7.39 -3.42 14.78
C ILE A 133 -6.34 -4.51 14.69
N ALA A 134 -5.36 -4.46 15.59
CA ALA A 134 -4.42 -5.54 15.81
C ALA A 134 -5.06 -6.58 16.73
N SER A 135 -4.93 -7.86 16.39
CA SER A 135 -5.21 -8.97 17.30
C SER A 135 -3.90 -9.67 17.61
N SER A 136 -3.70 -9.92 18.91
CA SER A 136 -2.57 -10.63 19.51
C SER A 136 -2.81 -12.12 19.55
#